data_AF-A0A5N6ND23-F1
#
_entry.id   AF-A0A5N6ND23-F1
#
_cell.length_a   1.000
_cell.length_b   1.000
_cell.length_c   1.000
_cell.angle_alpha   90.00
_cell.angle_beta   90.00
_cell.angle_gamma   90.00
#
_symmetry.space_group_name_H-M   'P 1'
#
loop_
_entity.id
_entity.type
_entity.pdbx_description
1 polymer ?
#
loop_
_entity_poly.entity_id
_entity_poly.type
_entity_poly.pdbx_seq_one_letter_code
_entity_poly.pdbx_strand_id
1 'polypeptide(L)'
;MDNGKPTFVPALDLEMGFEKIVRIAHARGVCKKQDAVSKLKTEREKSVQGMDVFLRVVTSIPCVETHDANALIQTVGSIEAIAKTSKENILESTDISSEKSQMISRFFRDPKFYLSPNIR
;
A
#
# COMPACT_ATOMS: atom_id res chain seq x y z
N MET A 1 -15.89 -20.68 16.56
CA MET A 1 -17.19 -20.29 17.15
C MET A 1 -18.19 -21.35 16.74
N ASP A 2 -18.95 -21.90 17.68
CA ASP A 2 -20.01 -22.86 17.39
C ASP A 2 -21.12 -22.17 16.59
N ASN A 3 -21.19 -22.49 15.30
CA ASN A 3 -22.19 -21.93 14.39
C ASN A 3 -23.54 -22.59 14.64
N GLY A 4 -24.47 -21.91 15.31
CA GLY A 4 -25.90 -22.20 15.16
C GLY A 4 -26.81 -22.17 16.39
N LYS A 5 -26.30 -21.99 17.63
CA LYS A 5 -27.16 -21.82 18.82
C LYS A 5 -27.14 -20.38 19.33
N PRO A 6 -28.31 -19.79 19.67
CA PRO A 6 -28.34 -18.47 20.28
C PRO A 6 -27.61 -18.49 21.63
N THR A 7 -26.72 -17.52 21.83
CA THR A 7 -26.04 -17.32 23.12
C THR A 7 -26.99 -16.64 24.09
N PHE A 8 -27.42 -17.35 25.13
CA PHE A 8 -28.18 -16.76 26.23
C PHE A 8 -27.24 -16.09 27.23
N VAL A 9 -27.59 -14.88 27.65
CA VAL A 9 -26.84 -14.13 28.66
C VAL A 9 -27.73 -14.00 29.89
N PRO A 10 -27.43 -14.70 31.00
CA PRO A 10 -28.26 -14.64 32.20
C PRO A 10 -28.21 -13.23 32.81
N ALA A 11 -29.30 -12.76 33.41
CA ALA A 11 -29.37 -11.52 34.19
C ALA A 11 -30.22 -11.76 35.43
N LEU A 12 -29.78 -11.24 36.59
CA LEU A 12 -30.47 -11.44 37.87
C LEU A 12 -31.60 -10.42 38.07
N ASP A 13 -31.42 -9.22 37.51
CA ASP A 13 -32.33 -8.10 37.60
C ASP A 13 -32.29 -7.26 36.31
N LEU A 14 -33.18 -6.27 36.24
CA LEU A 14 -33.33 -5.40 35.07
C LEU A 14 -32.11 -4.50 34.84
N GLU A 15 -31.45 -4.04 35.91
CA GLU A 15 -30.29 -3.14 35.82
C GLU A 15 -29.09 -3.87 35.21
N MET A 16 -28.80 -5.07 35.70
CA MET A 16 -27.79 -5.96 35.14
C MET A 16 -28.13 -6.34 33.69
N GLY A 17 -29.41 -6.56 33.39
CA GLY A 17 -29.89 -6.83 32.04
C GLY A 17 -29.55 -5.67 31.08
N PHE A 18 -29.88 -4.44 31.48
CA PHE A 18 -29.58 -3.24 30.70
C PHE A 18 -28.08 -3.03 30.49
N GLU A 19 -27.29 -3.16 31.56
CA GLU A 19 -25.84 -3.04 31.49
C GLU A 19 -25.23 -4.04 30.49
N LYS A 20 -25.67 -5.30 30.53
CA LYS A 20 -25.22 -6.34 29.60
C LYS A 20 -25.57 -6.01 28.14
N ILE A 21 -26.77 -5.51 27.89
CA ILE A 21 -27.19 -5.06 26.55
C ILE A 21 -26.26 -3.97 26.04
N VAL A 22 -26.01 -2.93 26.85
CA VAL A 22 -25.14 -1.81 26.47
C VAL A 22 -23.71 -2.29 26.21
N ARG A 23 -23.15 -3.14 27.08
CA ARG A 23 -21.79 -3.69 26.90
C ARG A 23 -21.68 -4.52 25.62
N ILE A 24 -22.66 -5.37 25.32
CA ILE A 24 -22.67 -6.17 24.09
C ILE A 24 -22.78 -5.27 22.86
N ALA A 25 -23.67 -4.28 22.88
CA ALA A 25 -23.84 -3.32 21.79
C ALA A 25 -22.55 -2.54 21.53
N HIS A 26 -21.91 -2.03 22.59
CA HIS A 26 -20.65 -1.31 22.50
C HIS A 26 -19.52 -2.21 21.96
N ALA A 27 -19.33 -3.40 22.54
CA ALA A 27 -18.28 -4.33 22.11
C ALA A 27 -18.44 -4.72 20.63
N ARG A 28 -19.69 -5.00 20.18
CA ARG A 28 -19.98 -5.27 18.77
C ARG A 28 -19.74 -4.04 17.89
N GLY A 29 -20.09 -2.85 18.35
CA GLY A 29 -19.81 -1.60 17.64
C GLY A 29 -18.32 -1.36 17.42
N VAL A 30 -17.52 -1.52 18.48
CA VAL A 30 -16.04 -1.40 18.42
C VAL A 30 -15.46 -2.44 17.48
N CYS A 31 -15.86 -3.71 17.60
CA CYS A 31 -15.37 -4.79 16.75
C CYS A 31 -15.70 -4.55 15.26
N LYS A 32 -16.96 -4.16 14.95
CA LYS A 32 -17.35 -3.80 13.57
C LYS A 32 -16.54 -2.64 13.02
N LYS A 33 -16.30 -1.59 13.82
CA LYS A 33 -15.47 -0.45 13.42
C LYS A 33 -14.04 -0.90 13.11
N GLN A 34 -13.44 -1.73 13.97
CA GLN A 34 -12.09 -2.25 13.75
C GLN A 34 -12.01 -3.13 12.51
N ASP A 35 -12.98 -4.02 12.27
CA ASP A 35 -13.05 -4.84 11.06
C ASP A 35 -13.16 -3.98 9.80
N ALA A 36 -14.03 -2.97 9.81
CA ALA A 36 -14.15 -2.03 8.69
C ALA A 36 -12.84 -1.28 8.41
N VAL A 37 -12.17 -0.78 9.46
CA VAL A 37 -10.87 -0.12 9.32
C VAL A 37 -9.82 -1.08 8.78
N SER A 38 -9.77 -2.32 9.27
CA SER A 38 -8.84 -3.34 8.81
C SER A 38 -9.06 -3.66 7.33
N LYS A 39 -10.32 -3.89 6.93
CA LYS A 39 -10.68 -4.14 5.52
C LYS A 39 -10.28 -2.97 4.63
N LEU A 40 -10.58 -1.74 5.03
CA LEU A 40 -10.19 -0.56 4.26
C LEU A 40 -8.67 -0.43 4.11
N LYS A 41 -7.88 -0.75 5.15
CA LYS A 41 -6.41 -0.76 5.05
C LYS A 41 -5.93 -1.81 4.06
N THR A 42 -6.45 -3.04 4.16
CA THR A 42 -6.09 -4.13 3.24
C THR A 42 -6.44 -3.80 1.79
N GLU A 43 -7.64 -3.25 1.54
CA GLU A 43 -8.04 -2.88 0.17
C GLU A 43 -7.21 -1.70 -0.37
N ARG A 44 -6.86 -0.73 0.48
CA ARG A 44 -5.91 0.34 0.10
C ARG A 44 -4.56 -0.25 -0.29
N GLU A 45 -3.99 -1.16 0.49
CA GLU A 45 -2.70 -1.80 0.19
C GLU A 45 -2.76 -2.59 -1.12
N LYS A 46 -3.80 -3.41 -1.32
CA LYS A 46 -3.99 -4.15 -2.58
C LYS A 46 -4.12 -3.23 -3.78
N SER A 47 -4.78 -2.08 -3.63
CA SER A 47 -4.99 -1.13 -4.74
C SER A 47 -3.70 -0.56 -5.32
N VAL A 48 -2.59 -0.59 -4.57
CA VAL A 48 -1.28 -0.09 -5.02
C VAL A 48 -0.25 -1.20 -5.29
N GLN A 49 -0.60 -2.45 -4.99
CA GLN A 49 0.25 -3.63 -5.23
C GLN A 49 0.13 -4.20 -6.65
N GLY A 50 -0.80 -3.68 -7.46
CA GLY A 50 -0.97 -4.11 -8.85
C GLY A 50 0.28 -3.83 -9.69
N MET A 51 0.67 -4.80 -10.52
CA MET A 51 1.78 -4.63 -11.48
C MET A 51 1.51 -3.47 -12.44
N ASP A 52 0.25 -3.24 -12.81
CA ASP A 52 -0.18 -2.11 -13.63
C ASP A 52 0.09 -0.76 -12.97
N VAL A 53 -0.06 -0.69 -11.64
CA VAL A 53 0.25 0.50 -10.85
C VAL A 53 1.76 0.73 -10.81
N PHE A 54 2.53 -0.34 -10.59
CA PHE A 54 3.99 -0.27 -10.64
C PHE A 54 4.46 0.28 -12.00
N LEU A 55 3.99 -0.32 -13.10
CA LEU A 55 4.36 0.09 -14.46
C LEU A 55 3.98 1.56 -14.69
N ARG A 56 2.78 1.97 -14.30
CA ARG A 56 2.32 3.37 -14.42
C ARG A 56 3.23 4.34 -13.68
N VAL A 57 3.65 4.01 -12.46
CA VAL A 57 4.53 4.89 -11.67
C VAL A 57 5.92 4.97 -12.29
N VAL A 58 6.52 3.83 -12.64
CA VAL A 58 7.90 3.80 -13.15
C VAL A 58 8.00 4.44 -14.54
N THR A 59 7.02 4.21 -15.42
CA THR A 59 6.95 4.87 -16.74
C THR A 59 6.58 6.36 -16.69
N SER A 60 6.17 6.88 -15.52
CA SER A 60 6.01 8.33 -15.34
C SER A 60 7.35 9.04 -15.13
N ILE A 61 8.42 8.30 -14.86
CA ILE A 61 9.78 8.85 -14.83
C ILE A 61 10.17 9.22 -16.28
N PRO A 62 10.65 10.45 -16.53
CA PRO A 62 11.08 10.85 -17.86
C PRO A 62 12.06 9.86 -18.49
N CYS A 63 11.88 9.58 -19.79
CA CYS A 63 12.74 8.69 -20.57
C CYS A 63 12.73 7.20 -20.15
N VAL A 64 11.85 6.78 -19.23
CA VAL A 64 11.71 5.38 -18.82
C VAL A 64 10.52 4.75 -19.54
N GLU A 65 10.77 3.66 -20.28
CA GLU A 65 9.76 2.94 -21.05
C GLU A 65 9.27 1.68 -20.31
N THR A 66 8.21 1.07 -20.82
CA THR A 66 7.64 -0.16 -20.25
C THR A 66 8.65 -1.30 -20.18
N HIS A 67 9.56 -1.40 -21.17
CA HIS A 67 10.63 -2.40 -21.15
C HIS A 67 11.56 -2.18 -19.95
N ASP A 68 12.04 -0.95 -19.76
CA ASP A 68 12.91 -0.57 -18.65
C ASP A 68 12.22 -0.81 -17.29
N ALA A 69 10.93 -0.48 -17.19
CA ALA A 69 10.14 -0.72 -15.99
C ALA A 69 10.04 -2.23 -15.65
N ASN A 70 9.86 -3.09 -16.66
CA ASN A 70 9.88 -4.54 -16.48
C ASN A 70 11.25 -5.08 -16.07
N ALA A 71 12.34 -4.52 -16.61
CA ALA A 71 13.69 -4.88 -16.17
C ALA A 71 13.93 -4.51 -14.70
N LEU A 72 13.49 -3.32 -14.27
CA LEU A 72 13.63 -2.85 -12.90
C LEU A 72 12.81 -3.66 -11.89
N ILE A 73 11.57 -4.05 -12.20
CA ILE A 73 10.79 -4.89 -11.28
C ILE A 73 11.40 -6.29 -11.13
N GLN A 74 11.97 -6.86 -12.19
CA GLN A 74 12.57 -8.20 -12.12
C GLN A 74 13.88 -8.22 -11.33
N THR A 75 14.65 -7.13 -11.39
CA THR A 75 16.00 -7.07 -10.81
C THR A 75 16.03 -6.37 -9.46
N VAL A 76 15.34 -5.23 -9.32
CA VAL A 76 15.32 -4.40 -8.12
C VAL A 76 14.10 -4.67 -7.25
N GLY A 77 12.97 -5.04 -7.85
CA GLY A 77 11.81 -5.58 -7.13
C GLY A 77 10.77 -4.57 -6.62
N SER A 78 11.16 -3.40 -6.11
CA SER A 78 10.20 -2.42 -5.58
C SER A 78 10.54 -0.98 -5.93
N ILE A 79 9.53 -0.10 -5.94
CA ILE A 79 9.72 1.35 -6.20
C ILE A 79 10.65 1.96 -5.14
N GLU A 80 10.49 1.55 -3.87
CA GLU A 80 11.36 2.02 -2.79
C GLU A 80 12.82 1.61 -3.01
N ALA A 81 13.05 0.37 -3.44
CA ALA A 81 14.39 -0.10 -3.77
C ALA A 81 14.96 0.70 -4.95
N ILE A 82 14.19 0.89 -6.03
CA ILE A 82 14.59 1.69 -7.20
C ILE A 82 14.97 3.12 -6.79
N ALA A 83 14.22 3.75 -5.88
CA ALA A 83 14.51 5.09 -5.39
C ALA A 83 15.84 5.21 -4.64
N LYS A 84 16.29 4.13 -4.00
CA LYS A 84 17.54 4.07 -3.23
C LYS A 84 18.72 3.60 -4.06
N THR A 85 18.48 2.84 -5.14
CA THR A 85 19.52 2.28 -6.00
C THR A 85 20.40 3.37 -6.63
N SER A 86 21.71 3.11 -6.71
CA SER A 86 22.66 3.97 -7.40
C SER A 86 22.63 3.74 -8.91
N LYS A 87 23.15 4.69 -9.69
CA LYS A 87 23.26 4.54 -11.14
C LYS A 87 24.08 3.30 -11.51
N GLU A 88 25.16 3.06 -10.79
CA GLU A 88 26.11 1.97 -11.02
C GLU A 88 25.43 0.62 -10.81
N ASN A 89 24.66 0.48 -9.74
CA ASN A 89 23.93 -0.76 -9.45
C ASN A 89 22.86 -1.06 -10.51
N ILE A 90 22.18 -0.03 -11.05
CA ILE A 90 21.21 -0.22 -12.14
C ILE A 90 21.94 -0.73 -13.39
N LEU A 91 23.10 -0.14 -13.73
CA LEU A 91 23.87 -0.54 -14.91
C LEU A 91 24.48 -1.94 -14.80
N GLU A 92 24.81 -2.38 -13.59
CA GLU A 92 25.34 -3.73 -13.35
C GLU A 92 24.24 -4.80 -13.38
N SER A 93 23.04 -4.47 -12.91
CA SER A 93 21.94 -5.42 -12.75
C SER A 93 20.93 -5.44 -13.89
N THR A 94 20.91 -4.43 -14.76
CA THR A 94 19.92 -4.27 -15.84
C THR A 94 20.59 -3.90 -17.16
N ASP A 95 19.86 -4.05 -18.27
CA ASP A 95 20.26 -3.63 -19.62
C ASP A 95 19.87 -2.17 -19.93
N ILE A 96 19.50 -1.39 -18.91
CA ILE A 96 19.08 0.01 -19.05
C ILE A 96 20.29 0.89 -19.37
N SER A 97 20.12 1.83 -20.31
CA SER A 97 21.19 2.71 -20.75
C SER A 97 21.70 3.63 -19.62
N SER A 98 22.97 4.04 -19.70
CA SER A 98 23.60 4.96 -18.75
C SER A 98 22.85 6.28 -18.56
N GLU A 99 22.22 6.79 -19.61
CA GLU A 99 21.41 8.01 -19.58
C GLU A 99 20.10 7.79 -18.79
N LYS A 100 19.39 6.70 -19.09
CA LYS A 100 18.15 6.32 -18.39
C LYS A 100 18.42 6.02 -16.91
N SER A 101 19.48 5.28 -16.58
CA SER A 101 19.87 5.00 -15.19
C SER A 101 20.23 6.27 -14.42
N GLN A 102 20.87 7.24 -15.08
CA GLN A 102 21.15 8.55 -14.48
C GLN A 102 19.87 9.36 -14.25
N MET A 103 18.94 9.33 -15.19
CA MET A 103 17.63 10.00 -15.06
C MET A 103 16.85 9.43 -13.88
N ILE A 104 16.76 8.10 -13.75
CA ILE A 104 16.11 7.42 -12.62
C ILE A 104 16.73 7.87 -11.29
N SER A 105 18.06 7.82 -11.17
CA SER A 105 18.74 8.22 -9.93
C SER A 105 18.53 9.70 -9.60
N ARG A 106 18.52 10.57 -10.61
CA ARG A 106 18.23 12.01 -10.44
C ARG A 106 16.78 12.28 -10.06
N PHE A 107 15.83 11.57 -10.65
CA PHE A 107 14.39 11.77 -10.40
C PHE A 107 14.04 11.70 -8.91
N PHE A 108 14.61 10.73 -8.18
CA PHE A 108 14.35 10.56 -6.75
C PHE A 108 15.19 11.45 -5.83
N ARG A 109 16.28 12.05 -6.33
CA ARG A 109 17.26 12.79 -5.51
C ARG A 109 17.25 14.30 -5.74
N ASP A 110 16.90 14.74 -6.95
CA ASP A 110 16.88 16.15 -7.31
C ASP A 110 15.54 16.79 -6.90
N PRO A 111 15.56 17.79 -5.99
CA PRO A 111 14.36 18.49 -5.54
C PRO A 111 13.52 19.09 -6.66
N LYS A 112 14.10 19.39 -7.82
CA LYS A 112 13.38 19.96 -8.96
C LYS A 112 12.23 19.07 -9.44
N PHE A 113 12.32 17.75 -9.28
CA PHE A 113 11.29 16.82 -9.75
C PHE A 113 10.07 16.70 -8.83
N TYR A 114 10.20 17.03 -7.54
CA TYR A 114 9.08 16.95 -6.58
C TYR A 114 8.68 18.31 -5.98
N LEU A 115 9.47 19.38 -6.18
CA LEU A 115 9.12 20.75 -5.79
C LEU A 115 8.52 21.57 -6.93
N SER A 116 8.56 21.08 -8.17
CA SER A 116 7.85 21.75 -9.27
C SER A 116 6.36 21.43 -9.19
N PRO A 117 5.46 22.43 -9.26
CA PRO A 117 4.04 22.16 -9.36
C PRO A 117 3.80 21.37 -10.65
N ASN A 118 3.10 20.24 -10.54
CA ASN A 118 2.53 19.56 -11.70
C ASN A 118 1.42 20.44 -12.28
N ILE A 119 1.80 21.44 -13.08
CA ILE A 119 0.86 22.18 -13.92
C ILE A 119 0.61 21.29 -15.13
N ARG A 120 -0.47 20.51 -15.05
CA ARG A 120 -1.05 19.79 -16.19
C ARG A 120 -2.37 20.45 -16.57
#